data_AF-A0A804Q546-F1
#
_entry.id   AF-A0A804Q546-F1
#
_cell.length_a   1.000
_cell.length_b   1.000
_cell.length_c   1.000
_cell.angle_alpha   90.00
_cell.angle_beta   90.00
_cell.angle_gamma   90.00
#
_symmetry.space_group_name_H-M   'P 1'
#
loop_
_entity.id
_entity.type
_entity.pdbx_description
1 polymer ?
#
loop_
_entity_poly.entity_id
_entity_poly.type
_entity_poly.pdbx_seq_one_letter_code
_entity_poly.pdbx_strand_id
1 'polypeptide(L)'
;MASHSHRSRSPTAPCPSWGHAHAPRCRRRLVRALLLVAALALAAAGGGGRGSAAAAAAATQQRIPAIFMFGDSIVDPGNNNNRLTEAKANFPPYGQDFPGGVATGRFSNGLVPGDLLASKLGIKELLPPFIGTDLQLEDLLTGVAFACGGSGYDPLTSKLATTLSSADQLQLFQDYKDKLAALAGEEEMERVVSQAVYFTVMGANDIVNNYFILPIRRHQYDLSSYVDFLVSSAINFTRTLNDMGAQRIAFLGVPPLGCCPSQITLAGSPSRQCDPARNQASELYNSRVSKEIERLNAERSGSGSKFVYVDIYYNLLDLIQNPASFQGRERGLLRQHGAERRHLHRVPQRVPQRARLHILGRIPPHAEGIRHRGGQAHPAELQVPDDVKTDTCCCMARGLYLSPYKHTA
;
A
#
# COMPACT_ATOMS: atom_id res chain seq x y z
N MET A 1 45.17 4.92 -63.94
CA MET A 1 45.21 5.97 -62.89
C MET A 1 44.74 5.33 -61.58
N ALA A 2 45.63 5.34 -60.59
CA ALA A 2 45.48 5.19 -59.14
C ALA A 2 44.51 4.15 -58.51
N SER A 3 45.15 3.25 -57.75
CA SER A 3 44.68 2.30 -56.74
C SER A 3 44.19 2.93 -55.42
N HIS A 4 43.37 2.20 -54.64
CA HIS A 4 43.49 1.95 -53.17
C HIS A 4 42.17 1.28 -52.66
N SER A 5 42.15 0.01 -52.23
CA SER A 5 42.61 -0.63 -50.98
C SER A 5 41.68 -0.47 -49.76
N HIS A 6 41.26 -1.63 -49.22
CA HIS A 6 40.53 -1.90 -47.98
C HIS A 6 40.85 -1.02 -46.75
N ARG A 7 39.82 -0.72 -45.94
CA ARG A 7 39.84 -0.97 -44.48
C ARG A 7 38.46 -0.88 -43.83
N SER A 8 38.07 -1.97 -43.17
CA SER A 8 37.07 -2.02 -42.10
C SER A 8 37.53 -1.21 -40.89
N ARG A 9 36.69 -0.30 -40.38
CA ARG A 9 36.83 0.30 -39.05
C ARG A 9 35.48 0.47 -38.39
N SER A 10 35.31 -0.25 -37.29
CA SER A 10 34.38 0.02 -36.20
C SER A 10 34.66 1.38 -35.56
N PRO A 11 33.62 2.11 -35.10
CA PRO A 11 33.80 3.15 -34.09
C PRO A 11 33.23 2.66 -32.75
N THR A 12 34.11 2.12 -31.91
CA THR A 12 33.96 2.21 -30.45
C THR A 12 34.10 3.68 -30.08
N ALA A 13 33.01 4.33 -29.68
CA ALA A 13 33.05 5.61 -28.98
C ALA A 13 32.68 5.37 -27.50
N PRO A 14 33.45 5.92 -26.54
CA PRO A 14 33.29 5.61 -25.12
C PRO A 14 32.11 6.35 -24.50
N CYS A 15 31.41 5.68 -23.58
CA CYS A 15 30.43 6.30 -22.68
C CYS A 15 31.10 7.45 -21.89
N PRO A 16 30.45 8.62 -21.75
CA PRO A 16 30.94 9.65 -20.86
C PRO A 16 30.78 9.17 -19.41
N SER A 17 31.91 9.07 -18.70
CA SER A 17 31.97 8.86 -17.27
C SER A 17 31.35 10.06 -16.56
N TRP A 18 30.09 9.94 -16.13
CA TRP A 18 29.47 10.89 -15.22
C TRP A 18 30.03 10.67 -13.82
N GLY A 19 31.00 11.51 -13.48
CA GLY A 19 31.64 11.54 -12.17
C GLY A 19 30.65 11.78 -11.03
N HIS A 20 30.97 11.14 -9.90
CA HIS A 20 30.32 11.27 -8.62
C HIS A 20 30.16 12.73 -8.15
N ALA A 21 28.98 13.32 -8.33
CA ALA A 21 28.66 14.63 -7.73
C ALA A 21 27.16 14.84 -7.37
N HIS A 22 26.37 13.77 -7.15
CA HIS A 22 24.93 13.91 -6.87
C HIS A 22 24.44 13.45 -5.48
N ALA A 23 25.30 12.88 -4.65
CA ALA A 23 24.93 12.39 -3.31
C ALA A 23 24.29 13.44 -2.36
N PRO A 24 24.68 14.74 -2.32
CA PRO A 24 24.06 15.68 -1.38
C PRO A 24 22.71 16.24 -1.85
N ARG A 25 22.34 16.05 -3.13
CA ARG A 25 21.06 16.54 -3.68
C ARG A 25 19.88 15.60 -3.37
N CYS A 26 20.12 14.28 -3.28
CA CYS A 26 19.06 13.30 -3.02
C CYS A 26 18.64 13.25 -1.54
N ARG A 27 19.57 13.53 -0.61
CA ARG A 27 19.32 13.71 0.85
C ARG A 27 18.20 14.70 1.15
N ARG A 28 18.02 15.70 0.28
CA ARG A 28 17.00 16.73 0.40
C ARG A 28 15.67 16.31 -0.23
N ARG A 29 15.59 15.40 -1.20
CA ARG A 29 14.36 15.16 -1.99
C ARG A 29 13.32 14.27 -1.29
N LEU A 30 13.71 13.17 -0.63
CA LEU A 30 12.75 12.30 0.08
C LEU A 30 12.27 12.94 1.40
N VAL A 31 13.20 13.59 2.13
CA VAL A 31 12.85 14.40 3.30
C VAL A 31 12.03 15.61 2.87
N ARG A 32 12.32 16.26 1.73
CA ARG A 32 11.42 17.28 1.16
C ARG A 32 10.11 16.70 0.68
N ALA A 33 10.01 15.46 0.20
CA ALA A 33 8.76 14.86 -0.25
C ALA A 33 7.87 14.50 0.95
N LEU A 34 8.42 13.90 2.01
CA LEU A 34 7.70 13.66 3.26
C LEU A 34 7.40 14.97 4.01
N LEU A 35 8.32 15.93 4.01
CA LEU A 35 8.08 17.29 4.50
C LEU A 35 7.17 18.09 3.57
N LEU A 36 7.03 17.77 2.28
CA LEU A 36 6.07 18.38 1.35
C LEU A 36 4.70 17.75 1.54
N VAL A 37 4.60 16.45 1.81
CA VAL A 37 3.35 15.79 2.21
C VAL A 37 2.90 16.36 3.57
N ALA A 38 3.81 16.48 4.54
CA ALA A 38 3.53 17.12 5.83
C ALA A 38 3.29 18.64 5.70
N ALA A 39 4.02 19.36 4.85
CA ALA A 39 3.84 20.81 4.63
C ALA A 39 2.65 21.12 3.73
N LEU A 40 2.22 20.23 2.83
CA LEU A 40 0.98 20.35 2.07
C LEU A 40 -0.22 20.01 2.95
N ALA A 41 -0.05 19.14 3.95
CA ALA A 41 -1.01 18.92 5.03
C ALA A 41 -1.10 20.15 5.96
N LEU A 42 0.03 20.80 6.28
CA LEU A 42 0.06 22.02 7.11
C LEU A 42 -0.39 23.29 6.36
N ALA A 43 -0.01 23.46 5.08
CA ALA A 43 -0.40 24.62 4.26
C ALA A 43 -1.86 24.55 3.80
N ALA A 44 -2.51 23.39 3.91
CA ALA A 44 -3.95 23.23 3.72
C ALA A 44 -4.79 23.58 4.97
N ALA A 45 -4.16 23.94 6.10
CA ALA A 45 -4.84 24.26 7.36
C ALA A 45 -4.94 25.78 7.66
N GLY A 46 -4.45 26.65 6.77
CA GLY A 46 -4.41 28.11 6.98
C GLY A 46 -5.58 28.86 6.33
N GLY A 47 -6.73 28.91 7.01
CA GLY A 47 -7.80 29.87 6.70
C GLY A 47 -7.49 31.23 7.33
N GLY A 48 -7.49 32.29 6.52
CA GLY A 48 -7.06 33.64 6.92
C GLY A 48 -7.96 34.29 7.97
N GLY A 49 -7.37 34.71 9.08
CA GLY A 49 -7.98 35.59 10.07
C GLY A 49 -6.89 36.29 10.90
N ARG A 50 -6.79 37.62 10.78
CA ARG A 50 -5.84 38.44 11.54
C ARG A 50 -6.34 38.59 12.98
N GLY A 51 -5.83 37.76 13.89
CA GLY A 51 -5.98 37.89 15.34
C GLY A 51 -4.62 37.82 16.05
N SER A 52 -4.51 38.51 17.18
CA SER A 52 -3.28 38.79 17.96
C SER A 52 -2.30 37.61 18.09
N ALA A 53 -1.02 37.90 17.78
CA ALA A 53 0.07 36.94 17.58
C ALA A 53 0.46 36.08 18.81
N ALA A 54 0.07 36.47 20.02
CA ALA A 54 0.42 35.74 21.24
C ALA A 54 -0.63 34.71 21.68
N ALA A 55 -1.92 34.91 21.34
CA ALA A 55 -2.99 33.95 21.60
C ALA A 55 -3.21 33.00 20.40
N ALA A 56 -2.86 33.43 19.19
CA ALA A 56 -2.93 32.62 17.97
C ALA A 56 -1.85 31.52 17.90
N ALA A 57 -0.73 31.67 18.62
CA ALA A 57 0.36 30.70 18.61
C ALA A 57 0.03 29.39 19.34
N ALA A 58 -1.00 29.37 20.21
CA ALA A 58 -1.45 28.18 20.92
C ALA A 58 -2.62 27.44 20.23
N ALA A 59 -3.22 28.00 19.17
CA ALA A 59 -4.51 27.55 18.64
C ALA A 59 -4.50 26.95 17.21
N THR A 60 -3.36 26.78 16.52
CA THR A 60 -3.36 26.34 15.11
C THR A 60 -2.22 25.41 14.69
N GLN A 61 -1.84 24.44 15.53
CA GLN A 61 -1.47 23.13 14.99
C GLN A 61 -2.76 22.32 14.84
N GLN A 62 -3.48 22.51 13.73
CA GLN A 62 -4.62 21.65 13.42
C GLN A 62 -4.10 20.21 13.26
N ARG A 63 -4.26 19.41 14.31
CA ARG A 63 -3.98 17.97 14.28
C ARG A 63 -4.99 17.33 13.34
N ILE A 64 -4.49 16.58 12.36
CA ILE A 64 -5.33 15.71 11.53
C ILE A 64 -5.98 14.68 12.48
N PRO A 65 -7.32 14.65 12.61
CA PRO A 65 -7.96 13.82 13.62
C PRO A 65 -7.98 12.34 13.25
N ALA A 66 -8.08 12.04 11.95
CA ALA A 66 -8.20 10.67 11.46
C ALA A 66 -7.50 10.47 10.11
N ILE A 67 -7.17 9.21 9.84
CA ILE A 67 -6.57 8.75 8.58
C ILE A 67 -7.36 7.55 8.05
N PHE A 68 -7.67 7.56 6.76
CA PHE A 68 -8.37 6.46 6.09
C PHE A 68 -7.55 5.92 4.93
N MET A 69 -7.45 4.60 4.85
CA MET A 69 -6.71 3.89 3.79
C MET A 69 -7.67 3.10 2.91
N PHE A 70 -7.71 3.45 1.63
CA PHE A 70 -8.34 2.68 0.56
C PHE A 70 -7.23 2.12 -0.31
N GLY A 71 -7.36 0.88 -0.74
CA GLY A 71 -6.22 0.27 -1.39
C GLY A 71 -6.27 -1.21 -1.66
N ASP A 72 -5.13 -1.70 -2.10
CA ASP A 72 -4.83 -3.10 -2.23
C ASP A 72 -3.93 -3.61 -1.08
N SER A 73 -3.18 -4.69 -1.35
CA SER A 73 -2.27 -5.34 -0.41
C SER A 73 -1.18 -4.41 0.13
N ILE A 74 -0.83 -3.33 -0.57
CA ILE A 74 0.20 -2.39 -0.10
C ILE A 74 -0.19 -1.78 1.23
N VAL A 75 -1.48 -1.51 1.48
CA VAL A 75 -1.96 -0.83 2.69
C VAL A 75 -3.04 -1.62 3.45
N ASP A 76 -3.23 -2.90 3.14
CA ASP A 76 -4.17 -3.78 3.84
C ASP A 76 -3.59 -4.26 5.19
N PRO A 77 -4.23 -3.94 6.34
CA PRO A 77 -3.80 -4.43 7.64
C PRO A 77 -4.42 -5.78 8.04
N GLY A 78 -5.33 -6.34 7.24
CA GLY A 78 -5.94 -7.66 7.45
C GLY A 78 -7.42 -7.80 7.10
N ASN A 79 -8.00 -6.94 6.24
CA ASN A 79 -9.41 -7.05 5.82
C ASN A 79 -9.72 -8.37 5.10
N ASN A 80 -8.70 -9.06 4.56
CA ASN A 80 -8.85 -10.35 3.90
C ASN A 80 -8.87 -11.58 4.81
N ASN A 81 -8.56 -11.45 6.10
CA ASN A 81 -8.31 -12.58 6.99
C ASN A 81 -9.46 -13.60 7.02
N ASN A 82 -10.70 -13.10 7.07
CA ASN A 82 -11.91 -13.91 7.20
C ASN A 82 -12.66 -14.12 5.87
N ARG A 83 -12.03 -13.79 4.73
CA ARG A 83 -12.64 -13.93 3.40
C ARG A 83 -12.18 -15.22 2.72
N LEU A 84 -12.97 -15.77 1.79
CA LEU A 84 -12.53 -16.90 0.98
C LEU A 84 -11.74 -16.38 -0.24
N THR A 85 -10.45 -16.14 -0.05
CA THR A 85 -9.53 -15.63 -1.08
C THR A 85 -8.10 -16.10 -0.80
N GLU A 86 -7.30 -16.23 -1.86
CA GLU A 86 -5.85 -16.48 -1.78
C GLU A 86 -5.04 -15.23 -1.44
N ALA A 87 -5.64 -14.04 -1.57
CA ALA A 87 -4.99 -12.77 -1.24
C ALA A 87 -4.96 -12.56 0.29
N LYS A 88 -4.22 -13.38 1.02
CA LYS A 88 -4.07 -13.28 2.48
C LYS A 88 -2.61 -13.16 2.91
N ALA A 89 -2.40 -12.57 4.07
CA ALA A 89 -1.09 -12.44 4.70
C ALA A 89 -1.13 -12.69 6.21
N ASN A 90 -2.06 -13.55 6.67
CA ASN A 90 -2.20 -13.97 8.06
C ASN A 90 -1.54 -15.34 8.34
N PHE A 91 -0.44 -15.62 7.63
CA PHE A 91 0.35 -16.84 7.76
C PHE A 91 1.84 -16.53 7.53
N PRO A 92 2.78 -17.39 7.98
CA PRO A 92 4.20 -17.20 7.68
C PRO A 92 4.49 -17.22 6.17
N PRO A 93 5.44 -16.43 5.64
CA PRO A 93 6.48 -15.68 6.36
C PRO A 93 6.06 -14.28 6.83
N TYR A 94 4.81 -13.85 6.65
CA TYR A 94 4.37 -12.51 7.05
C TYR A 94 4.43 -12.32 8.58
N GLY A 95 4.60 -11.07 9.00
CA GLY A 95 4.60 -10.71 10.43
C GLY A 95 5.88 -11.03 11.23
N GLN A 96 6.95 -11.53 10.60
CA GLN A 96 8.22 -11.84 11.29
C GLN A 96 8.80 -10.68 12.11
N ASP A 97 8.73 -9.46 11.57
CA ASP A 97 9.24 -8.22 12.17
C ASP A 97 8.11 -7.41 12.86
N PHE A 98 6.87 -7.89 12.81
CA PHE A 98 5.73 -7.26 13.47
C PHE A 98 5.83 -7.46 14.99
N PRO A 99 5.34 -6.53 15.82
CA PRO A 99 5.31 -6.74 17.27
C PRO A 99 4.72 -8.11 17.65
N GLY A 100 5.53 -8.94 18.32
CA GLY A 100 5.17 -10.30 18.71
C GLY A 100 5.43 -11.40 17.66
N GLY A 101 5.92 -11.06 16.47
CA GLY A 101 6.22 -12.04 15.41
C GLY A 101 4.98 -12.69 14.80
N VAL A 102 3.85 -11.98 14.79
CA VAL A 102 2.53 -12.51 14.39
C VAL A 102 2.11 -11.97 13.02
N ALA A 103 1.69 -12.88 12.15
CA ALA A 103 1.07 -12.53 10.87
C ALA A 103 -0.36 -11.99 11.08
N THR A 104 -0.56 -10.69 10.91
CA THR A 104 -1.88 -10.06 11.15
C THR A 104 -2.76 -9.94 9.91
N GLY A 105 -2.29 -10.34 8.73
CA GLY A 105 -2.92 -9.98 7.45
C GLY A 105 -2.27 -8.81 6.73
N ARG A 106 -1.22 -8.21 7.31
CA ARG A 106 -0.35 -7.24 6.64
C ARG A 106 0.55 -7.94 5.64
N PHE A 107 0.56 -7.51 4.38
CA PHE A 107 1.41 -8.05 3.30
C PHE A 107 2.86 -7.57 3.44
N SER A 108 3.44 -7.74 4.62
CA SER A 108 4.78 -7.33 5.01
C SER A 108 5.25 -8.22 6.17
N ASN A 109 6.55 -8.21 6.45
CA ASN A 109 7.05 -8.78 7.70
C ASN A 109 6.67 -7.94 8.90
N GLY A 110 6.37 -6.65 8.71
CA GLY A 110 6.08 -5.73 9.80
C GLY A 110 4.93 -4.80 9.43
N LEU A 111 5.14 -3.52 9.72
CA LEU A 111 4.17 -2.46 9.42
C LEU A 111 3.96 -2.29 7.91
N VAL A 112 2.74 -1.97 7.52
CA VAL A 112 2.43 -1.49 6.16
C VAL A 112 2.49 0.04 6.14
N PRO A 113 2.63 0.70 4.96
CA PRO A 113 2.68 2.15 4.84
C PRO A 113 1.53 2.87 5.56
N GLY A 114 0.34 2.27 5.63
CA GLY A 114 -0.79 2.81 6.38
C GLY A 114 -0.48 3.04 7.87
N ASP A 115 0.15 2.06 8.52
CA ASP A 115 0.59 2.18 9.91
C ASP A 115 1.68 3.24 10.07
N LEU A 116 2.66 3.22 9.16
CA LEU A 116 3.79 4.16 9.20
C LEU A 116 3.30 5.60 9.05
N LEU A 117 2.32 5.85 8.18
CA LEU A 117 1.73 7.17 7.99
C LEU A 117 0.92 7.59 9.22
N ALA A 118 0.06 6.71 9.75
CA ALA A 118 -0.73 6.99 10.95
C ALA A 118 0.17 7.34 12.15
N SER A 119 1.25 6.57 12.34
CA SER A 119 2.23 6.78 13.40
C SER A 119 3.01 8.07 13.20
N LYS A 120 3.47 8.37 11.98
CA LYS A 120 4.21 9.61 11.68
C LYS A 120 3.36 10.87 11.81
N LEU A 121 2.05 10.78 11.60
CA LEU A 121 1.12 11.87 11.85
C LEU A 121 0.73 12.00 13.32
N GLY A 122 1.18 11.09 14.19
CA GLY A 122 0.86 11.09 15.61
C GLY A 122 -0.60 10.76 15.90
N ILE A 123 -1.27 10.03 15.00
CA ILE A 123 -2.69 9.66 15.12
C ILE A 123 -2.83 8.36 15.92
N LYS A 124 -2.14 7.30 15.49
CA LYS A 124 -2.10 5.99 16.16
C LYS A 124 -0.91 5.17 15.68
N GLU A 125 -0.50 4.18 16.47
CA GLU A 125 0.63 3.30 16.11
C GLU A 125 0.28 2.30 15.00
N LEU A 126 -0.91 1.72 15.06
CA LEU A 126 -1.40 0.71 14.12
C LEU A 126 -2.75 1.12 13.57
N LEU A 127 -2.94 1.05 12.26
CA LEU A 127 -4.22 1.29 11.62
C LEU A 127 -4.99 -0.03 11.54
N PRO A 128 -6.17 -0.16 12.17
CA PRO A 128 -6.91 -1.42 12.17
C PRO A 128 -7.67 -1.64 10.85
N PRO A 129 -7.90 -2.90 10.43
CA PRO A 129 -8.84 -3.20 9.37
C PRO A 129 -10.27 -2.94 9.86
N PHE A 130 -11.12 -2.44 8.97
CA PHE A 130 -12.52 -2.24 9.27
C PHE A 130 -13.29 -3.57 9.47
N ILE A 131 -12.95 -4.59 8.70
CA ILE A 131 -13.59 -5.91 8.76
C ILE A 131 -12.88 -6.80 9.78
N GLY A 132 -13.69 -7.54 10.56
CA GLY A 132 -13.20 -8.60 11.43
C GLY A 132 -12.51 -8.13 12.71
N THR A 133 -12.59 -6.83 13.01
CA THR A 133 -12.09 -6.22 14.25
C THR A 133 -13.26 -5.68 15.06
N ASP A 134 -13.23 -5.89 16.37
CA ASP A 134 -14.17 -5.23 17.30
C ASP A 134 -13.72 -3.79 17.58
N LEU A 135 -13.97 -2.91 16.60
CA LEU A 135 -13.54 -1.50 16.63
C LEU A 135 -14.29 -0.73 17.73
N GLN A 136 -13.52 -0.14 18.63
CA GLN A 136 -14.03 0.78 19.65
C GLN A 136 -14.25 2.17 19.08
N LEU A 137 -14.95 3.04 19.80
CA LEU A 137 -15.23 4.40 19.35
C LEU A 137 -13.92 5.18 19.08
N GLU A 138 -12.90 5.01 19.92
CA GLU A 138 -11.60 5.66 19.77
C GLU A 138 -10.89 5.25 18.48
N ASP A 139 -11.05 3.99 18.05
CA ASP A 139 -10.52 3.50 16.78
C ASP A 139 -11.19 4.20 15.60
N LEU A 140 -12.52 4.34 15.66
CA LEU A 140 -13.31 4.99 14.63
C LEU A 140 -12.96 6.48 14.53
N LEU A 141 -12.91 7.20 15.66
CA LEU A 141 -12.60 8.64 15.71
C LEU A 141 -11.22 9.00 15.11
N THR A 142 -10.30 8.03 15.09
CA THR A 142 -8.94 8.20 14.58
C THR A 142 -8.68 7.49 13.25
N GLY A 143 -9.70 6.85 12.69
CA GLY A 143 -9.71 6.28 11.35
C GLY A 143 -9.24 4.82 11.24
N VAL A 144 -9.57 4.20 10.10
CA VAL A 144 -9.42 2.76 9.83
C VAL A 144 -8.98 2.53 8.37
N ALA A 145 -8.62 1.28 8.04
CA ALA A 145 -8.36 0.88 6.66
C ALA A 145 -9.51 0.06 6.06
N PHE A 146 -9.91 0.43 4.85
CA PHE A 146 -10.84 -0.32 3.98
C PHE A 146 -10.12 -1.10 2.89
N ALA A 147 -8.81 -0.88 2.76
CA ALA A 147 -7.96 -1.56 1.79
C ALA A 147 -8.03 -3.09 1.89
N CYS A 148 -7.94 -3.75 0.75
CA CYS A 148 -8.15 -5.19 0.61
C CYS A 148 -7.16 -5.76 -0.39
N GLY A 149 -6.32 -6.70 0.03
CA GLY A 149 -5.36 -7.38 -0.85
C GLY A 149 -6.01 -7.90 -2.14
N GLY A 150 -5.33 -7.73 -3.28
CA GLY A 150 -5.85 -8.16 -4.59
C GLY A 150 -6.89 -7.21 -5.23
N SER A 151 -7.24 -6.10 -4.59
CA SER A 151 -8.16 -5.11 -5.15
C SER A 151 -7.54 -4.28 -6.27
N GLY A 152 -8.39 -3.68 -7.09
CA GLY A 152 -8.03 -2.71 -8.13
C GLY A 152 -9.20 -1.82 -8.53
N TYR A 153 -8.96 -0.86 -9.42
CA TYR A 153 -9.98 0.00 -9.99
C TYR A 153 -10.81 -0.68 -11.07
N ASP A 154 -10.27 -1.72 -11.73
CA ASP A 154 -11.03 -2.58 -12.64
C ASP A 154 -11.82 -3.62 -11.82
N PRO A 155 -13.16 -3.66 -11.92
CA PRO A 155 -13.96 -4.66 -11.22
C PRO A 155 -13.55 -6.11 -11.55
N LEU A 156 -12.98 -6.34 -12.74
CA LEU A 156 -12.48 -7.66 -13.12
C LEU A 156 -11.38 -8.16 -12.17
N THR A 157 -10.51 -7.26 -11.70
CA THR A 157 -9.37 -7.60 -10.82
C THR A 157 -9.86 -8.30 -9.55
N SER A 158 -10.79 -7.64 -8.86
CA SER A 158 -11.28 -8.12 -7.58
C SER A 158 -12.18 -9.34 -7.74
N LYS A 159 -12.90 -9.44 -8.87
CA LYS A 159 -13.66 -10.63 -9.23
C LYS A 159 -12.77 -11.86 -9.40
N LEU A 160 -11.64 -11.73 -10.09
CA LEU A 160 -10.70 -12.84 -10.29
C LEU A 160 -10.00 -13.25 -9.00
N ALA A 161 -9.71 -12.29 -8.11
CA ALA A 161 -9.08 -12.55 -6.82
C ALA A 161 -10.07 -12.98 -5.72
N THR A 162 -11.39 -12.91 -5.95
CA THR A 162 -12.44 -13.10 -4.92
C THR A 162 -12.27 -12.14 -3.73
N THR A 163 -11.89 -10.88 -4.03
CA THR A 163 -11.61 -9.82 -3.06
C THR A 163 -12.66 -8.72 -3.13
N LEU A 164 -12.55 -7.70 -2.28
CA LEU A 164 -13.41 -6.52 -2.35
C LEU A 164 -13.03 -5.64 -3.53
N SER A 165 -14.01 -5.15 -4.26
CA SER A 165 -13.81 -4.16 -5.30
C SER A 165 -13.58 -2.76 -4.72
N SER A 166 -13.11 -1.82 -5.53
CA SER A 166 -13.07 -0.40 -5.17
C SER A 166 -14.46 0.12 -4.76
N ALA A 167 -15.53 -0.33 -5.41
CA ALA A 167 -16.90 0.01 -5.02
C ALA A 167 -17.28 -0.55 -3.64
N ASP A 168 -16.88 -1.80 -3.34
CA ASP A 168 -17.12 -2.37 -2.01
C ASP A 168 -16.37 -1.60 -0.93
N GLN A 169 -15.16 -1.11 -1.20
CA GLN A 169 -14.43 -0.28 -0.24
C GLN A 169 -15.13 1.06 0.04
N LEU A 170 -15.79 1.67 -0.97
CA LEU A 170 -16.64 2.85 -0.75
C LEU A 170 -17.87 2.50 0.10
N GLN A 171 -18.47 1.32 -0.12
CA GLN A 171 -19.58 0.85 0.71
C GLN A 171 -19.14 0.66 2.17
N LEU A 172 -17.97 0.05 2.42
CA LEU A 172 -17.44 -0.06 3.78
C LEU A 172 -17.19 1.30 4.44
N PHE A 173 -16.82 2.31 3.65
CA PHE A 173 -16.70 3.67 4.17
C PHE A 173 -18.06 4.27 4.55
N GLN A 174 -19.12 3.99 3.77
CA GLN A 174 -20.47 4.36 4.16
C GLN A 174 -20.90 3.64 5.45
N ASP A 175 -20.66 2.33 5.55
CA ASP A 175 -20.96 1.55 6.76
C ASP A 175 -20.19 2.09 7.98
N TYR A 176 -18.95 2.53 7.77
CA TYR A 176 -18.14 3.20 8.79
C TYR A 176 -18.78 4.52 9.24
N LYS A 177 -19.25 5.35 8.31
CA LYS A 177 -19.92 6.62 8.63
C LYS A 177 -21.18 6.37 9.46
N ASP A 178 -22.00 5.43 9.04
CA ASP A 178 -23.24 5.06 9.75
C ASP A 178 -22.92 4.57 11.17
N LYS A 179 -21.88 3.71 11.31
CA LYS A 179 -21.42 3.23 12.62
C LYS A 179 -20.91 4.36 13.51
N LEU A 180 -20.13 5.30 12.97
CA LEU A 180 -19.62 6.42 13.74
C LEU A 180 -20.75 7.37 14.15
N ALA A 181 -21.67 7.68 13.25
CA ALA A 181 -22.83 8.53 13.55
C ALA A 181 -23.71 7.91 14.66
N ALA A 182 -23.91 6.59 14.64
CA ALA A 182 -24.66 5.89 15.68
C ALA A 182 -23.99 5.95 17.07
N LEU A 183 -22.65 5.99 17.14
CA LEU A 183 -21.89 5.96 18.40
C LEU A 183 -21.52 7.36 18.93
N ALA A 184 -21.29 8.32 18.04
CA ALA A 184 -20.76 9.65 18.36
C ALA A 184 -21.69 10.81 17.97
N GLY A 185 -22.75 10.54 17.20
CA GLY A 185 -23.63 11.54 16.61
C GLY A 185 -23.18 12.03 15.23
N GLU A 186 -24.12 12.57 14.46
CA GLU A 186 -23.91 13.05 13.09
C GLU A 186 -22.86 14.17 13.02
N GLU A 187 -22.92 15.14 13.92
CA GLU A 187 -22.01 16.29 13.93
C GLU A 187 -20.54 15.84 14.07
N GLU A 188 -20.27 14.89 14.97
CA GLU A 188 -18.91 14.38 15.18
C GLU A 188 -18.45 13.51 14.02
N MET A 189 -19.35 12.73 13.42
CA MET A 189 -19.07 11.97 12.20
C MET A 189 -18.67 12.90 11.05
N GLU A 190 -19.46 13.94 10.79
CA GLU A 190 -19.17 14.93 9.75
C GLU A 190 -17.85 15.67 10.02
N ARG A 191 -17.58 16.02 11.28
CA ARG A 191 -16.32 16.65 11.68
C ARG A 191 -15.11 15.75 11.42
N VAL A 192 -15.19 14.48 11.82
CA VAL A 192 -14.10 13.50 11.58
C VAL A 192 -13.89 13.31 10.08
N VAL A 193 -14.97 13.07 9.32
CA VAL A 193 -14.92 12.81 7.88
C VAL A 193 -14.33 13.99 7.11
N SER A 194 -14.77 15.22 7.40
CA SER A 194 -14.31 16.42 6.69
C SER A 194 -12.86 16.80 7.01
N GLN A 195 -12.39 16.54 8.23
CA GLN A 195 -11.05 16.96 8.67
C GLN A 195 -9.97 15.88 8.47
N ALA A 196 -10.35 14.64 8.22
CA ALA A 196 -9.45 13.52 8.00
C ALA A 196 -8.59 13.66 6.72
N VAL A 197 -7.58 12.80 6.61
CA VAL A 197 -6.80 12.60 5.38
C VAL A 197 -7.02 11.18 4.85
N TYR A 198 -7.22 11.10 3.55
CA TYR A 198 -7.58 9.89 2.84
C TYR A 198 -6.46 9.50 1.89
N PHE A 199 -6.15 8.22 1.81
CA PHE A 199 -5.15 7.69 0.89
C PHE A 199 -5.78 6.64 -0.01
N THR A 200 -5.50 6.71 -1.31
CA THR A 200 -5.96 5.73 -2.30
C THR A 200 -4.75 5.07 -2.95
N VAL A 201 -4.61 3.75 -2.78
CA VAL A 201 -3.42 2.98 -3.19
C VAL A 201 -3.85 1.72 -3.95
N MET A 202 -4.20 1.89 -5.23
CA MET A 202 -4.71 0.83 -6.11
C MET A 202 -4.20 1.07 -7.55
N GLY A 203 -4.45 0.12 -8.45
CA GLY A 203 -4.04 0.23 -9.87
C GLY A 203 -2.96 -0.76 -10.28
N ALA A 204 -2.11 -1.16 -9.33
CA ALA A 204 -1.02 -2.10 -9.59
C ALA A 204 -1.55 -3.46 -10.06
N ASN A 205 -2.50 -4.03 -9.32
CA ASN A 205 -3.13 -5.31 -9.66
C ASN A 205 -3.86 -5.27 -11.01
N ASP A 206 -4.49 -4.14 -11.36
CA ASP A 206 -5.19 -4.02 -12.64
C ASP A 206 -4.21 -4.17 -13.82
N ILE A 207 -3.08 -3.47 -13.74
CA ILE A 207 -2.04 -3.54 -14.77
C ILE A 207 -1.40 -4.93 -14.78
N VAL A 208 -0.89 -5.42 -13.64
CA VAL A 208 -0.14 -6.70 -13.64
C VAL A 208 -1.04 -7.89 -13.94
N ASN A 209 -2.22 -7.99 -13.32
CA ASN A 209 -3.03 -9.20 -13.37
C ASN A 209 -3.85 -9.24 -14.65
N ASN A 210 -4.56 -8.17 -14.99
CA ASN A 210 -5.54 -8.21 -16.08
C ASN A 210 -4.93 -7.89 -17.44
N TYR A 211 -3.77 -7.23 -17.49
CA TYR A 211 -3.12 -6.84 -18.74
C TYR A 211 -1.89 -7.68 -19.09
N PHE A 212 -1.05 -8.02 -18.10
CA PHE A 212 0.21 -8.75 -18.35
C PHE A 212 0.15 -10.25 -18.03
N ILE A 213 -0.38 -10.65 -16.88
CA ILE A 213 -0.40 -12.05 -16.43
C ILE A 213 -1.53 -12.82 -17.09
N LEU A 214 -2.77 -12.35 -16.90
CA LEU A 214 -3.96 -12.88 -17.56
C LEU A 214 -4.32 -11.89 -18.66
N PRO A 215 -3.98 -12.12 -19.94
CA PRO A 215 -4.12 -11.12 -21.00
C PRO A 215 -5.58 -10.83 -21.41
N ILE A 216 -6.56 -11.03 -20.52
CA ILE A 216 -7.98 -10.80 -20.76
C ILE A 216 -8.22 -9.37 -21.25
N ARG A 217 -7.65 -8.36 -20.57
CA ARG A 217 -7.81 -6.96 -20.99
C ARG A 217 -6.94 -6.61 -22.19
N ARG A 218 -5.81 -7.28 -22.37
CA ARG A 218 -4.96 -7.10 -23.57
C ARG A 218 -5.65 -7.57 -24.86
N HIS A 219 -6.62 -8.49 -24.78
CA HIS A 219 -7.46 -8.86 -25.92
C HIS A 219 -8.58 -7.86 -26.23
N GLN A 220 -8.91 -6.97 -25.29
CA GLN A 220 -10.02 -6.01 -25.41
C GLN A 220 -9.53 -4.57 -25.65
N TYR A 221 -8.32 -4.27 -25.16
CA TYR A 221 -7.73 -2.94 -25.15
C TYR A 221 -6.26 -3.02 -25.54
N ASP A 222 -5.79 -2.05 -26.32
CA ASP A 222 -4.37 -1.70 -26.27
C ASP A 222 -4.01 -1.09 -24.90
N LEU A 223 -2.71 -0.94 -24.64
CA LEU A 223 -2.25 -0.48 -23.32
C LEU A 223 -2.74 0.94 -23.02
N SER A 224 -2.78 1.80 -24.04
CA SER A 224 -3.20 3.18 -23.89
C SER A 224 -4.68 3.26 -23.50
N SER A 225 -5.57 2.59 -24.23
CA SER A 225 -7.00 2.58 -23.93
C SER A 225 -7.32 1.89 -22.61
N TYR A 226 -6.56 0.86 -22.23
CA TYR A 226 -6.74 0.24 -20.91
C TYR A 226 -6.36 1.20 -19.78
N VAL A 227 -5.24 1.92 -19.93
CA VAL A 227 -4.86 2.95 -18.97
C VAL A 227 -5.91 4.05 -18.90
N ASP A 228 -6.48 4.50 -20.02
CA ASP A 228 -7.56 5.51 -19.99
C ASP A 228 -8.78 5.02 -19.19
N PHE A 229 -9.15 3.75 -19.34
CA PHE A 229 -10.19 3.12 -18.54
C PHE A 229 -9.84 3.13 -17.04
N LEU A 230 -8.63 2.71 -16.67
CA LEU A 230 -8.20 2.67 -15.27
C LEU A 230 -8.14 4.07 -14.64
N VAL A 231 -7.63 5.07 -15.37
CA VAL A 231 -7.59 6.47 -14.90
C VAL A 231 -9.01 7.00 -14.69
N SER A 232 -9.92 6.73 -15.62
CA SER A 232 -11.33 7.14 -15.50
C SER A 232 -11.97 6.54 -14.24
N SER A 233 -11.76 5.23 -14.00
CA SER A 233 -12.25 4.56 -12.79
C SER A 233 -11.63 5.10 -11.50
N ALA A 234 -10.32 5.39 -11.50
CA ALA A 234 -9.60 5.95 -10.37
C ALA A 234 -10.09 7.37 -10.00
N ILE A 235 -10.32 8.20 -11.00
CA ILE A 235 -10.85 9.56 -10.82
C ILE A 235 -12.32 9.53 -10.39
N ASN A 236 -13.12 8.61 -10.93
CA ASN A 236 -14.50 8.41 -10.48
C ASN A 236 -14.55 8.01 -9.00
N PHE A 237 -13.74 7.03 -8.59
CA PHE A 237 -13.61 6.65 -7.18
C PHE A 237 -13.25 7.86 -6.30
N THR A 238 -12.28 8.66 -6.73
CA THR A 238 -11.83 9.86 -6.00
C THR A 238 -12.94 10.91 -5.89
N ARG A 239 -13.72 11.13 -6.95
CA ARG A 239 -14.88 12.03 -6.95
C ARG A 239 -15.95 11.53 -5.98
N THR A 240 -16.31 10.25 -6.06
CA THR A 240 -17.31 9.66 -5.15
C THR A 240 -16.87 9.77 -3.70
N LEU A 241 -15.61 9.47 -3.38
CA LEU A 241 -15.08 9.62 -2.03
C LEU A 241 -15.16 11.08 -1.54
N ASN A 242 -14.88 12.05 -2.43
CA ASN A 242 -15.04 13.48 -2.12
C ASN A 242 -16.49 13.88 -1.90
N ASP A 243 -17.40 13.40 -2.75
CA ASP A 243 -18.84 13.65 -2.62
C ASP A 243 -19.42 12.98 -1.34
N MET A 244 -18.75 11.95 -0.80
CA MET A 244 -19.05 11.35 0.50
C MET A 244 -18.52 12.14 1.71
N GLY A 245 -17.84 13.27 1.49
CA GLY A 245 -17.37 14.19 2.53
C GLY A 245 -15.84 14.26 2.71
N ALA A 246 -15.07 13.44 1.99
CA ALA A 246 -13.62 13.44 2.10
C ALA A 246 -13.00 14.68 1.44
N GLN A 247 -12.47 15.61 2.23
CA GLN A 247 -11.93 16.87 1.69
C GLN A 247 -10.44 16.80 1.34
N ARG A 248 -9.67 15.88 1.90
CA ARG A 248 -8.20 15.81 1.73
C ARG A 248 -7.79 14.42 1.25
N ILE A 249 -7.64 14.26 -0.06
CA ILE A 249 -7.39 12.94 -0.68
C ILE A 249 -6.01 12.91 -1.33
N ALA A 250 -5.17 11.99 -0.88
CA ALA A 250 -3.87 11.68 -1.46
C ALA A 250 -3.97 10.42 -2.33
N PHE A 251 -3.73 10.59 -3.62
CA PHE A 251 -3.68 9.52 -4.61
C PHE A 251 -2.25 9.06 -4.78
N LEU A 252 -1.95 7.79 -4.48
CA LEU A 252 -0.62 7.23 -4.71
C LEU A 252 -0.55 6.61 -6.10
N GLY A 253 0.48 6.98 -6.88
CA GLY A 253 0.78 6.31 -8.13
C GLY A 253 1.17 4.84 -7.93
N VAL A 254 1.30 4.10 -9.03
CA VAL A 254 1.79 2.71 -9.00
C VAL A 254 3.33 2.67 -8.98
N PRO A 255 3.96 1.67 -8.33
CA PRO A 255 5.41 1.52 -8.28
C PRO A 255 5.98 1.11 -9.66
N PRO A 256 7.32 1.00 -9.81
CA PRO A 256 7.91 0.37 -10.99
C PRO A 256 7.57 -1.13 -11.05
N LEU A 257 6.44 -1.46 -11.67
CA LEU A 257 5.86 -2.81 -11.66
C LEU A 257 6.77 -3.84 -12.32
N GLY A 258 7.51 -3.44 -13.34
CA GLY A 258 8.52 -4.29 -13.98
C GLY A 258 9.67 -4.68 -13.06
N CYS A 259 9.88 -3.94 -11.97
CA CYS A 259 10.90 -4.24 -10.97
C CYS A 259 10.38 -5.11 -9.80
N CYS A 260 9.08 -5.43 -9.76
CA CYS A 260 8.58 -6.36 -8.75
C CYS A 260 9.19 -7.76 -8.98
N PRO A 261 9.68 -8.47 -7.95
CA PRO A 261 10.32 -9.78 -8.12
C PRO A 261 9.48 -10.80 -8.91
N SER A 262 8.17 -10.81 -8.66
CA SER A 262 7.20 -11.65 -9.36
C SER A 262 7.16 -11.34 -10.86
N GLN A 263 7.17 -10.06 -11.20
CA GLN A 263 7.09 -9.60 -12.58
C GLN A 263 8.40 -9.82 -13.34
N ILE A 264 9.55 -9.68 -12.69
CA ILE A 264 10.86 -10.04 -13.25
C ILE A 264 10.89 -11.54 -13.60
N THR A 265 10.40 -12.38 -12.69
CA THR A 265 10.35 -13.83 -12.88
C THR A 265 9.42 -14.19 -14.04
N LEU A 266 8.22 -13.63 -14.07
CA LEU A 266 7.23 -13.88 -15.13
C LEU A 266 7.62 -13.28 -16.48
N ALA A 267 8.47 -12.25 -16.52
CA ALA A 267 9.04 -11.74 -17.76
C ALA A 267 10.12 -12.67 -18.36
N GLY A 268 10.63 -13.62 -17.58
CA GLY A 268 11.63 -14.59 -18.04
C GLY A 268 13.03 -13.99 -18.25
N SER A 269 13.34 -12.84 -17.63
CA SER A 269 14.63 -12.17 -17.78
C SER A 269 15.75 -12.95 -17.09
N PRO A 270 16.74 -13.53 -17.83
CA PRO A 270 17.83 -14.30 -17.23
C PRO A 270 18.73 -13.42 -16.34
N SER A 271 18.82 -12.14 -16.66
CA SER A 271 19.60 -11.14 -15.93
C SER A 271 18.89 -10.55 -14.72
N ARG A 272 17.67 -11.03 -14.41
CA ARG A 272 16.79 -10.52 -13.33
C ARG A 272 16.62 -8.99 -13.37
N GLN A 273 16.63 -8.42 -14.58
CA GLN A 273 16.41 -6.99 -14.78
C GLN A 273 14.91 -6.66 -14.75
N CYS A 274 14.60 -5.40 -14.41
CA CYS A 274 13.23 -4.92 -14.49
C CYS A 274 12.67 -5.05 -15.90
N ASP A 275 11.41 -5.45 -16.01
CA ASP A 275 10.72 -5.54 -17.30
C ASP A 275 10.31 -4.16 -17.84
N PRO A 276 10.83 -3.72 -19.00
CA PRO A 276 10.54 -2.39 -19.53
C PRO A 276 9.06 -2.17 -19.87
N ALA A 277 8.38 -3.20 -20.38
CA ALA A 277 6.99 -3.07 -20.82
C ALA A 277 6.03 -2.79 -19.64
N ARG A 278 6.21 -3.50 -18.52
CA ARG A 278 5.45 -3.23 -17.29
C ARG A 278 5.78 -1.87 -16.66
N ASN A 279 7.05 -1.45 -16.69
CA ASN A 279 7.44 -0.12 -16.21
C ASN A 279 6.85 1.00 -17.08
N GLN A 280 6.83 0.83 -18.41
CA GLN A 280 6.17 1.77 -19.31
C GLN A 280 4.67 1.90 -19.01
N ALA A 281 3.99 0.80 -18.66
CA ALA A 281 2.60 0.82 -18.23
C ALA A 281 2.41 1.62 -16.93
N SER A 282 3.29 1.43 -15.93
CA SER A 282 3.30 2.24 -14.71
C SER A 282 3.45 3.73 -14.99
N GLU A 283 4.44 4.10 -15.80
CA GLU A 283 4.72 5.50 -16.14
C GLU A 283 3.54 6.14 -16.89
N LEU A 284 2.95 5.41 -17.84
CA LEU A 284 1.80 5.89 -18.58
C LEU A 284 0.60 6.15 -17.65
N TYR A 285 0.27 5.20 -16.80
CA TYR A 285 -0.79 5.33 -15.80
C TYR A 285 -0.55 6.52 -14.87
N ASN A 286 0.62 6.57 -14.24
CA ASN A 286 1.01 7.64 -13.31
C ASN A 286 0.96 9.03 -13.94
N SER A 287 1.46 9.16 -15.17
CA SER A 287 1.45 10.45 -15.89
C SER A 287 0.05 10.97 -16.18
N ARG A 288 -0.90 10.08 -16.48
CA ARG A 288 -2.29 10.44 -16.78
C ARG A 288 -3.09 10.72 -15.51
N VAL A 289 -2.92 9.91 -14.47
CA VAL A 289 -3.52 10.20 -13.15
C VAL A 289 -3.06 11.56 -12.62
N SER A 290 -1.76 11.87 -12.67
CA SER A 290 -1.25 13.15 -12.18
C SER A 290 -1.95 14.33 -12.86
N LYS A 291 -2.13 14.28 -14.18
CA LYS A 291 -2.84 15.32 -14.95
C LYS A 291 -4.32 15.40 -14.58
N GLU A 292 -4.99 14.27 -14.41
CA GLU A 292 -6.40 14.27 -14.02
C GLU A 292 -6.62 14.74 -12.57
N ILE A 293 -5.68 14.50 -11.66
CA ILE A 293 -5.72 15.05 -10.30
C ILE A 293 -5.54 16.57 -10.32
N GLU A 294 -4.65 17.11 -11.17
CA GLU A 294 -4.53 18.56 -11.40
C GLU A 294 -5.84 19.14 -11.94
N ARG A 295 -6.45 18.48 -12.92
CA ARG A 295 -7.75 18.88 -13.49
C ARG A 295 -8.87 18.83 -12.45
N LEU A 296 -8.92 17.78 -11.63
CA LEU A 296 -9.90 17.64 -10.57
C LEU A 296 -9.76 18.73 -9.50
N ASN A 297 -8.53 19.09 -9.12
CA ASN A 297 -8.29 20.23 -8.24
C ASN A 297 -8.80 21.54 -8.85
N ALA A 298 -8.56 21.77 -10.15
CA ALA A 298 -9.04 22.96 -10.84
C ALA A 298 -10.58 23.02 -10.86
N GLU A 299 -11.25 21.90 -11.20
CA GLU A 299 -12.71 21.80 -11.21
C GLU A 299 -13.35 22.02 -9.83
N ARG A 300 -12.71 21.53 -8.77
CA ARG A 300 -13.22 21.63 -7.40
C ARG A 300 -12.68 22.86 -6.66
N SER A 301 -12.08 23.82 -7.38
CA SER A 301 -11.59 25.08 -6.82
C SER A 301 -12.72 25.80 -6.06
N GLY A 302 -12.47 26.15 -4.81
CA GLY A 302 -13.45 26.84 -3.95
C GLY A 302 -14.32 25.92 -3.07
N SER A 303 -14.30 24.60 -3.28
CA SER A 303 -15.01 23.65 -2.40
C SER A 303 -14.33 23.38 -1.06
N GLY A 304 -13.12 23.92 -0.85
CA GLY A 304 -12.25 23.55 0.27
C GLY A 304 -11.57 22.18 0.13
N SER A 305 -11.95 21.38 -0.87
CA SER A 305 -11.35 20.07 -1.14
C SER A 305 -9.98 20.20 -1.79
N LYS A 306 -9.08 19.27 -1.46
CA LYS A 306 -7.70 19.21 -1.97
C LYS A 306 -7.34 17.77 -2.32
N PHE A 307 -6.88 17.60 -3.55
CA PHE A 307 -6.41 16.33 -4.08
C PHE A 307 -4.90 16.41 -4.32
N VAL A 308 -4.15 15.38 -3.93
CA VAL A 308 -2.69 15.37 -4.11
C VAL A 308 -2.28 14.08 -4.79
N TYR A 309 -1.60 14.18 -5.91
CA TYR A 309 -0.90 13.03 -6.49
C TYR A 309 0.45 12.84 -5.80
N VAL A 310 0.73 11.61 -5.36
CA VAL A 310 1.97 11.21 -4.69
C VAL A 310 2.72 10.23 -5.58
N ASP A 311 3.83 10.70 -6.13
CA ASP A 311 4.72 9.88 -6.95
C ASP A 311 5.57 8.95 -6.07
N ILE A 312 5.26 7.66 -6.12
CA ILE A 312 6.08 6.62 -5.48
C ILE A 312 7.03 5.93 -6.48
N TYR A 313 6.81 6.09 -7.79
CA TYR A 313 7.52 5.36 -8.83
C TYR A 313 9.02 5.67 -8.80
N TYR A 314 9.39 6.96 -8.95
CA TYR A 314 10.80 7.33 -9.04
C TYR A 314 11.52 7.21 -7.69
N ASN A 315 10.80 7.39 -6.58
CA ASN A 315 11.36 7.20 -5.24
C ASN A 315 11.76 5.74 -5.00
N LEU A 316 10.90 4.79 -5.41
CA LEU A 316 11.19 3.37 -5.30
C LEU A 316 12.20 2.90 -6.35
N LEU A 317 12.14 3.43 -7.57
CA LEU A 317 13.10 3.11 -8.61
C LEU A 317 14.52 3.56 -8.21
N ASP A 318 14.67 4.75 -7.61
CA ASP A 318 15.96 5.22 -7.08
C ASP A 318 16.46 4.33 -5.93
N LEU A 319 15.56 3.87 -5.05
CA LEU A 319 15.92 2.90 -4.00
C LEU A 319 16.46 1.59 -4.60
N ILE A 320 15.80 1.08 -5.64
CA ILE A 320 16.17 -0.17 -6.33
C ILE A 320 17.50 -0.03 -7.04
N GLN A 321 17.72 1.10 -7.73
CA GLN A 321 18.93 1.34 -8.52
C GLN A 321 20.12 1.79 -7.65
N ASN A 322 19.87 2.46 -6.52
CA ASN A 322 20.89 3.06 -5.66
C ASN A 322 20.75 2.66 -4.17
N PRO A 323 20.72 1.36 -3.83
CA PRO A 323 20.40 0.88 -2.49
C PRO A 323 21.40 1.36 -1.41
N ALA A 324 22.67 1.52 -1.76
CA ALA A 324 23.72 2.00 -0.85
C ALA A 324 23.41 3.40 -0.25
N SER A 325 22.66 4.23 -0.97
CA SER A 325 22.28 5.57 -0.51
C SER A 325 21.19 5.58 0.58
N PHE A 326 20.56 4.43 0.83
CA PHE A 326 19.50 4.24 1.81
C PHE A 326 19.92 3.38 3.01
N GLN A 327 20.87 2.44 2.85
CA GLN A 327 21.42 1.63 3.95
C GLN A 327 22.08 2.45 5.06
N GLY A 328 22.68 3.60 4.72
CA GLY A 328 23.21 4.54 5.71
C GLY A 328 22.14 5.20 6.59
N ARG A 329 20.85 5.12 6.23
CA ARG A 329 19.71 5.71 6.97
C ARG A 329 19.13 4.74 8.00
N GLU A 330 19.10 3.44 7.70
CA GLU A 330 18.66 2.40 8.66
C GLU A 330 19.54 2.38 9.91
N ARG A 331 20.87 2.50 9.76
CA ARG A 331 21.80 2.58 10.90
C ARG A 331 21.60 3.84 11.76
N GLY A 332 21.06 4.92 11.20
CA GLY A 332 20.71 6.15 11.93
C GLY A 332 19.39 6.04 12.68
N LEU A 333 18.36 5.47 12.04
CA LEU A 333 17.03 5.25 12.64
C LEU A 333 17.04 4.18 13.74
N LEU A 334 17.77 3.08 13.54
CA LEU A 334 17.94 2.03 14.57
C LEU A 334 18.68 2.55 15.81
N ARG A 335 19.62 3.51 15.65
CA ARG A 335 20.30 4.17 16.78
C ARG A 335 19.38 5.10 17.57
N GLN A 336 18.42 5.76 16.92
CA GLN A 336 17.43 6.61 17.60
C GLN A 336 16.40 5.77 18.37
N HIS A 337 15.86 4.71 17.77
CA HIS A 337 14.91 3.82 18.46
C HIS A 337 15.57 2.95 19.55
N GLY A 338 16.86 2.67 19.46
CA GLY A 338 17.62 1.99 20.52
C GLY A 338 17.83 2.84 21.79
N ALA A 339 17.68 4.16 21.70
CA ALA A 339 17.75 5.06 22.86
C ALA A 339 16.39 5.13 23.60
N GLU A 340 15.27 5.14 22.89
CA GLU A 340 13.92 5.15 23.48
C GLU A 340 13.56 3.83 24.19
N ARG A 341 14.04 2.67 23.72
CA ARG A 341 13.80 1.39 24.42
C ARG A 341 14.37 1.32 25.84
N ARG A 342 15.38 2.14 26.19
CA ARG A 342 15.94 2.15 27.56
C ARG A 342 15.04 2.84 28.58
N HIS A 343 14.01 3.57 28.16
CA HIS A 343 13.04 4.19 29.07
C HIS A 343 11.77 3.36 29.30
N LEU A 344 11.49 2.38 28.44
CA LEU A 344 10.27 1.56 28.50
C LEU A 344 10.36 0.32 29.42
N HIS A 345 11.53 0.03 30.02
CA HIS A 345 11.71 -1.14 30.92
C HIS A 345 11.31 -0.91 32.39
N ARG A 346 10.57 0.15 32.72
CA ARG A 346 10.10 0.43 34.10
C ARG A 346 8.57 0.49 34.23
N VAL A 347 7.86 -0.48 33.67
CA VAL A 347 6.43 -0.69 34.01
C VAL A 347 6.28 -2.12 34.56
N PRO A 348 5.90 -2.32 35.83
CA PRO A 348 5.68 -3.64 36.37
C PRO A 348 4.32 -4.19 35.93
N GLN A 349 4.32 -5.31 35.19
CA GLN A 349 3.12 -6.08 34.88
C GLN A 349 2.64 -6.82 36.14
N ARG A 350 1.43 -6.50 36.64
CA ARG A 350 0.68 -7.37 37.56
C ARG A 350 -0.37 -8.12 36.76
N VAL A 351 -0.27 -9.46 36.73
CA VAL A 351 -1.28 -10.38 36.19
C VAL A 351 -2.15 -10.87 37.35
N PRO A 352 -3.49 -10.75 37.32
CA PRO A 352 -4.35 -11.45 38.27
C PRO A 352 -4.58 -12.90 37.83
N GLN A 353 -4.39 -13.85 38.76
CA GLN A 353 -4.74 -15.26 38.62
C GLN A 353 -6.16 -15.56 39.10
N ARG A 354 -6.73 -16.66 38.55
CA ARG A 354 -7.90 -17.49 38.95
C ARG A 354 -9.24 -17.06 38.32
N ALA A 355 -10.12 -17.98 37.88
CA ALA A 355 -10.44 -19.27 38.48
C ALA A 355 -10.77 -20.41 37.47
N ARG A 356 -10.49 -21.64 37.93
CA ARG A 356 -10.92 -22.93 37.36
C ARG A 356 -12.37 -23.22 37.73
N LEU A 357 -13.13 -23.85 36.82
CA LEU A 357 -14.30 -24.65 37.18
C LEU A 357 -14.21 -26.02 36.48
N HIS A 358 -14.16 -27.07 37.28
CA HIS A 358 -14.26 -28.48 36.88
C HIS A 358 -15.74 -28.85 36.73
N ILE A 359 -16.13 -29.50 35.63
CA ILE A 359 -17.25 -30.45 35.63
C ILE A 359 -16.84 -31.70 34.83
N LEU A 360 -16.94 -32.84 35.51
CA LEU A 360 -16.75 -34.20 35.01
C LEU A 360 -18.02 -34.71 34.31
N GLY A 361 -17.86 -35.46 33.22
CA GLY A 361 -18.92 -36.27 32.61
C GLY A 361 -18.34 -37.27 31.60
N ARG A 362 -18.68 -38.55 31.75
CA ARG A 362 -18.05 -39.74 31.15
C ARG A 362 -18.48 -40.05 29.70
N ILE A 363 -17.57 -40.74 28.97
CA ILE A 363 -17.66 -41.51 27.70
C ILE A 363 -18.49 -42.81 27.97
N PRO A 364 -19.16 -43.59 27.04
CA PRO A 364 -18.56 -44.22 25.83
C PRO A 364 -19.54 -44.65 24.66
N PRO A 365 -19.25 -45.62 23.75
CA PRO A 365 -18.78 -45.43 22.36
C PRO A 365 -19.59 -46.19 21.26
N HIS A 366 -19.04 -46.32 20.03
CA HIS A 366 -19.46 -47.09 18.81
C HIS A 366 -20.30 -46.30 17.76
N ALA A 367 -20.17 -46.47 16.43
CA ALA A 367 -19.60 -47.50 15.58
C ALA A 367 -19.21 -46.97 14.16
N GLU A 368 -18.32 -47.71 13.48
CA GLU A 368 -18.25 -48.07 12.03
C GLU A 368 -19.03 -47.20 11.00
N GLY A 369 -18.53 -46.73 9.86
CA GLY A 369 -17.56 -47.30 8.93
C GLY A 369 -18.27 -47.66 7.61
N ILE A 370 -18.29 -46.80 6.58
CA ILE A 370 -18.65 -47.19 5.20
C ILE A 370 -17.81 -46.40 4.17
N ARG A 371 -17.06 -47.15 3.35
CA ARG A 371 -16.46 -46.73 2.09
C ARG A 371 -17.55 -46.68 1.01
N HIS A 372 -17.53 -45.66 0.16
CA HIS A 372 -18.01 -45.81 -1.22
C HIS A 372 -17.02 -45.18 -2.21
N ARG A 373 -16.53 -46.03 -3.11
CA ARG A 373 -15.91 -45.66 -4.39
C ARG A 373 -16.98 -45.05 -5.28
N GLY A 374 -16.66 -43.92 -5.90
CA GLY A 374 -17.37 -43.37 -7.06
C GLY A 374 -16.43 -42.45 -7.79
N GLY A 375 -15.87 -42.91 -8.91
CA GLY A 375 -14.95 -42.14 -9.73
C GLY A 375 -15.65 -40.97 -10.42
N GLN A 376 -14.98 -39.83 -10.45
CA GLN A 376 -15.26 -38.76 -11.40
C GLN A 376 -13.94 -38.21 -11.95
N ALA A 377 -13.95 -37.99 -13.25
CA ALA A 377 -12.83 -37.56 -14.06
C ALA A 377 -12.25 -36.22 -13.59
N HIS A 378 -10.91 -36.13 -13.57
CA HIS A 378 -10.18 -34.89 -13.39
C HIS A 378 -10.38 -33.97 -14.61
N PRO A 379 -10.84 -32.72 -14.44
CA PRO A 379 -10.40 -31.66 -15.33
C PRO A 379 -8.95 -31.32 -14.97
N ALA A 380 -8.09 -31.19 -15.98
CA ALA A 380 -6.71 -30.79 -15.80
C ALA A 380 -6.64 -29.42 -15.10
N GLU A 381 -6.31 -29.43 -13.81
CA GLU A 381 -5.86 -28.25 -13.08
C GLU A 381 -4.56 -27.79 -13.72
N LEU A 382 -4.58 -26.62 -14.34
CA LEU A 382 -3.36 -25.90 -14.67
C LEU A 382 -2.70 -25.52 -13.33
N GLN A 383 -1.82 -26.38 -12.82
CA GLN A 383 -1.03 -26.12 -11.63
C GLN A 383 -0.10 -24.92 -11.90
N VAL A 384 -0.58 -23.74 -11.51
CA VAL A 384 0.28 -22.56 -11.34
C VAL A 384 1.11 -22.80 -10.07
N PRO A 385 2.45 -22.75 -10.13
CA PRO A 385 3.32 -22.99 -8.98
C PRO A 385 2.94 -22.08 -7.81
N ASP A 386 2.96 -22.60 -6.58
CA ASP A 386 2.57 -21.84 -5.38
C ASP A 386 3.44 -20.57 -5.17
N ASP A 387 4.67 -20.58 -5.70
CA ASP A 387 5.59 -19.45 -5.72
C ASP A 387 5.08 -18.24 -6.53
N VAL A 388 4.19 -18.47 -7.50
CA VAL A 388 3.60 -17.41 -8.36
C VAL A 388 2.35 -16.80 -7.70
N LYS A 389 1.62 -17.57 -6.88
CA LYS A 389 0.37 -17.14 -6.24
C LYS A 389 0.62 -16.11 -5.13
N THR A 390 1.65 -16.30 -4.31
CA THR A 390 2.00 -15.37 -3.21
C THR A 390 2.67 -14.08 -3.69
N ASP A 391 3.33 -14.12 -4.84
CA ASP A 391 4.21 -13.06 -5.33
C ASP A 391 3.47 -12.01 -6.19
N THR A 392 2.26 -12.34 -6.65
CA THR A 392 1.41 -11.43 -7.44
C THR A 392 0.80 -10.31 -6.59
N CYS A 393 0.50 -10.57 -5.30
CA CYS A 393 0.07 -9.55 -4.33
C CYS A 393 1.24 -8.78 -3.66
N CYS A 394 2.46 -9.29 -3.75
CA CYS A 394 3.63 -8.73 -3.06
C CYS A 394 4.59 -8.02 -4.01
N CYS A 395 4.11 -6.94 -4.64
CA CYS A 395 5.00 -6.04 -5.39
C CYS A 395 6.00 -5.28 -4.49
N MET A 396 5.84 -5.29 -3.15
CA MET A 396 6.66 -4.48 -2.24
C MET A 396 7.34 -5.26 -1.08
N ALA A 397 6.98 -6.53 -0.81
CA ALA A 397 7.41 -7.20 0.43
C ALA A 397 8.75 -7.95 0.34
N ARG A 398 9.16 -8.46 -0.82
CA ARG A 398 10.42 -9.22 -0.96
C ARG A 398 11.66 -8.36 -1.26
N GLY A 399 11.48 -7.08 -1.62
CA GLY A 399 12.55 -6.21 -2.14
C GLY A 399 13.43 -5.47 -1.12
N LEU A 400 13.13 -5.55 0.19
CA LEU A 400 13.93 -4.90 1.25
C LEU A 400 14.92 -5.84 1.97
N TYR A 401 15.09 -7.07 1.49
CA TYR A 401 16.07 -7.99 2.06
C TYR A 401 17.49 -7.74 1.52
N LEU A 402 18.24 -6.93 2.27
CA LEU A 402 19.68 -7.11 2.43
C LEU A 402 19.96 -7.38 3.91
N SER A 403 19.87 -8.66 4.33
CA SER A 403 20.49 -9.11 5.56
C SER A 403 21.63 -10.08 5.23
N PRO A 404 22.86 -9.83 5.72
CA PRO A 404 24.01 -10.67 5.47
C PRO A 404 23.98 -11.83 6.48
N TYR A 405 23.26 -12.91 6.18
CA TYR A 405 23.57 -14.17 6.85
C TYR A 405 24.82 -14.75 6.22
N LYS A 406 25.95 -14.50 6.90
CA LYS A 406 27.16 -15.30 6.76
C LYS A 406 26.77 -16.77 6.91
N HIS A 407 26.97 -17.55 5.86
CA HIS A 407 27.23 -18.97 6.01
C HIS A 407 28.53 -19.10 6.81
N THR A 408 28.43 -19.54 8.06
CA THR A 408 29.51 -20.27 8.70
C THR A 408 29.18 -21.75 8.56
N ALA A 409 29.99 -22.43 7.74
CA ALA A 409 30.22 -23.86 7.85
C ALA A 409 30.97 -24.17 9.15
#